data_AF-A0AA91JTX0-F1
#
_entry.id   AF-A0AA91JTX0-F1
#
_cell.length_a   1.000
_cell.length_b   1.000
_cell.length_c   1.000
_cell.angle_alpha   90.00
_cell.angle_beta   90.00
_cell.angle_gamma   90.00
#
_symmetry.space_group_name_H-M   'P 1'
#
loop_
_entity.id
_entity.type
_entity.pdbx_description
1 polymer ?
#
loop_
_entity_poly.entity_id
_entity_poly.type
_entity_poly.pdbx_seq_one_letter_code
_entity_poly.pdbx_strand_id
1 'polypeptide(L)'
;MTKKRQRHTSIGLNLEIPGVIDITKADVAVIISNKLIGSQIRLWIYLKVVDSLFDEVQDARELYQNLPTLAEIAERIGASVDTVEKDLRKLKTLELLPKWFAFSSSKYADTERRIRERLQAELGGQVEVVTAVGRIDLLTESGVIEIKDISDWKEALGKILAYSAFFPEHSKRIHLFGRTDLAKLALASATCEEFNVVVTFEEVKP
;
A
#
# COMPACT_ATOMS: atom_id res chain seq x y z
N MET A 1 -28.69 33.57 33.85
CA MET A 1 -29.19 32.36 33.16
C MET A 1 -28.63 32.35 31.74
N THR A 2 -27.67 31.48 31.47
CA THR A 2 -26.84 31.50 30.26
C THR A 2 -27.38 30.47 29.25
N LYS A 3 -27.95 30.91 28.13
CA LYS A 3 -28.37 30.01 27.03
C LYS A 3 -27.14 29.64 26.18
N LYS A 4 -26.69 28.39 26.29
CA LYS A 4 -25.65 27.80 25.44
C LYS A 4 -26.21 27.61 24.02
N ARG A 5 -25.59 28.25 23.03
CA ARG A 5 -25.88 28.10 21.60
C ARG A 5 -25.08 26.89 21.08
N GLN A 6 -25.75 25.76 20.84
CA GLN A 6 -25.14 24.63 20.13
C GLN A 6 -25.01 24.99 18.65
N ARG A 7 -23.76 25.05 18.16
CA ARG A 7 -23.48 25.14 16.72
C ARG A 7 -23.43 23.71 16.19
N HIS A 8 -24.44 23.33 15.42
CA HIS A 8 -24.34 22.17 14.52
C HIS A 8 -23.53 22.62 13.30
N THR A 9 -22.35 22.05 13.13
CA THR A 9 -21.56 22.20 11.90
C THR A 9 -21.82 20.95 11.06
N SER A 10 -22.76 21.04 10.13
CA SER A 10 -22.93 20.03 9.08
C SER A 10 -21.84 20.26 8.04
N ILE A 11 -20.92 19.30 7.89
CA ILE A 11 -19.99 19.26 6.77
C ILE A 11 -20.75 18.64 5.61
N GLY A 12 -21.30 19.48 4.74
CA GLY A 12 -21.88 19.05 3.47
C GLY A 12 -20.76 18.70 2.50
N LEU A 13 -20.53 17.41 2.26
CA LEU A 13 -19.82 16.94 1.08
C LEU A 13 -20.84 16.86 -0.06
N ASN A 14 -20.86 17.89 -0.92
CA ASN A 14 -21.57 17.82 -2.20
C ASN A 14 -20.79 16.87 -3.12
N LEU A 15 -21.17 15.59 -3.07
CA LEU A 15 -20.94 14.64 -4.15
C LEU A 15 -22.27 14.54 -4.90
N GLU A 16 -22.33 15.08 -6.11
CA GLU A 16 -23.46 14.87 -7.02
C GLU A 16 -23.42 13.41 -7.50
N ILE A 17 -23.90 12.51 -6.66
CA ILE A 17 -24.37 11.17 -7.06
C ILE A 17 -25.91 11.27 -6.96
N PRO A 18 -26.66 11.07 -8.06
CA PRO A 18 -28.11 11.06 -7.97
C PRO A 18 -28.55 9.84 -7.17
N GLY A 19 -28.89 10.08 -5.90
CA GLY A 19 -29.28 9.04 -4.94
C GLY A 19 -28.78 9.40 -3.55
N VAL A 20 -29.69 9.69 -2.63
CA VAL A 20 -29.35 9.73 -1.20
C VAL A 20 -28.90 8.33 -0.83
N ILE A 21 -27.62 8.16 -0.48
CA ILE A 21 -27.15 6.89 0.10
C ILE A 21 -27.72 6.83 1.51
N ASP A 22 -28.73 5.98 1.71
CA ASP A 22 -29.28 5.69 3.04
C ASP A 22 -28.27 4.85 3.84
N ILE A 23 -27.39 5.53 4.56
CA ILE A 23 -26.51 4.90 5.56
C ILE A 23 -27.40 4.46 6.73
N THR A 24 -27.43 3.17 7.03
CA THR A 24 -28.27 2.67 8.13
C THR A 24 -27.71 3.09 9.48
N LYS A 25 -28.54 3.04 10.53
CA LYS A 25 -28.06 3.23 11.92
C LYS A 25 -26.99 2.20 12.31
N ALA A 26 -27.06 0.99 11.77
CA ALA A 26 -26.06 -0.05 11.99
C ALA A 26 -24.71 0.36 11.37
N ASP A 27 -24.73 0.97 10.19
CA ASP A 27 -23.52 1.42 9.52
C ASP A 27 -22.83 2.56 10.27
N VAL A 28 -23.61 3.52 10.77
CA VAL A 28 -23.10 4.59 11.64
C VAL A 28 -22.50 4.00 12.93
N ALA A 29 -23.12 2.98 13.51
CA ALA A 29 -22.59 2.31 14.69
C ALA A 29 -21.24 1.61 14.41
N VAL A 30 -21.08 0.98 13.24
CA VAL A 30 -19.80 0.38 12.81
C VAL A 30 -18.72 1.45 12.67
N ILE A 31 -19.04 2.56 12.00
CA ILE A 31 -18.09 3.68 11.80
C ILE A 31 -17.61 4.24 13.15
N ILE A 32 -18.55 4.52 14.06
CA ILE A 32 -18.24 5.11 15.37
C ILE A 32 -17.46 4.12 16.24
N SER A 33 -17.90 2.87 16.32
CA SER A 33 -17.28 1.86 17.20
C SER A 33 -15.84 1.55 16.78
N ASN A 34 -15.57 1.56 15.48
CA ASN A 34 -14.23 1.29 14.93
C ASN A 34 -13.37 2.56 14.75
N LYS A 35 -13.91 3.75 15.06
CA LYS A 35 -13.25 5.05 14.90
C LYS A 35 -12.68 5.23 13.49
N LEU A 36 -13.45 4.87 12.47
CA LEU A 36 -13.02 4.99 11.09
C LEU A 36 -12.77 6.46 10.73
N ILE A 37 -11.67 6.72 10.02
CA ILE A 37 -11.33 8.07 9.54
C ILE A 37 -11.99 8.35 8.19
N GLY A 38 -11.97 9.61 7.74
CA GLY A 38 -12.68 10.04 6.53
C GLY A 38 -12.39 9.20 5.27
N SER A 39 -11.13 8.80 5.04
CA SER A 39 -10.78 7.94 3.90
C SER A 39 -11.33 6.52 4.03
N GLN A 40 -11.27 5.94 5.23
CA GLN A 40 -11.82 4.62 5.55
C GLN A 40 -13.34 4.60 5.42
N ILE A 41 -14.02 5.66 5.86
CA ILE A 41 -15.47 5.81 5.71
C ILE A 41 -15.84 5.87 4.23
N ARG A 42 -15.14 6.67 3.41
CA ARG A 42 -15.40 6.75 1.95
C ARG A 42 -15.20 5.40 1.27
N LEU A 43 -14.10 4.71 1.57
CA LEU A 43 -13.82 3.38 1.03
C LEU A 43 -14.89 2.37 1.46
N TRP A 44 -15.21 2.34 2.75
CA TRP A 44 -16.17 1.38 3.30
C TRP A 44 -17.59 1.58 2.75
N ILE A 45 -18.05 2.84 2.61
CA ILE A 45 -19.33 3.16 1.96
C ILE A 45 -19.28 2.79 0.48
N TYR A 46 -18.20 3.11 -0.23
CA TYR A 46 -18.04 2.74 -1.64
C TYR A 46 -18.18 1.22 -1.84
N LEU A 47 -17.49 0.41 -1.02
CA LEU A 47 -17.56 -1.05 -1.04
C LEU A 47 -18.94 -1.60 -0.62
N LYS A 48 -19.78 -0.81 0.06
CA LYS A 48 -21.15 -1.18 0.44
C LYS A 48 -22.19 -0.83 -0.63
N VAL A 49 -21.98 0.25 -1.36
CA VAL A 49 -22.97 0.85 -2.26
C VAL A 49 -22.76 0.47 -3.72
N VAL A 50 -21.50 0.42 -4.16
CA VAL A 50 -21.15 0.25 -5.58
C VAL A 50 -20.84 -1.20 -5.91
N ASP A 51 -20.39 -1.96 -4.92
CA ASP A 51 -19.97 -3.34 -5.09
C ASP A 51 -20.84 -4.15 -4.12
N SER A 52 -21.58 -5.14 -4.61
CA SER A 52 -22.54 -5.95 -3.84
C SER A 52 -21.87 -6.84 -2.77
N LEU A 53 -20.64 -6.52 -2.35
CA LEU A 53 -19.73 -7.28 -1.50
C LEU A 53 -20.37 -7.76 -0.19
N PHE A 54 -21.47 -7.15 0.23
CA PHE A 54 -22.16 -7.43 1.49
C PHE A 54 -23.55 -8.07 1.32
N ASP A 55 -23.99 -8.33 0.09
CA ASP A 55 -25.19 -9.13 -0.13
C ASP A 55 -24.86 -10.60 0.18
N GLU A 56 -25.59 -11.21 1.11
CA GLU A 56 -25.49 -12.63 1.44
C GLU A 56 -26.00 -13.48 0.27
N VAL A 57 -25.16 -13.67 -0.76
CA VAL A 57 -25.49 -14.54 -1.89
C VAL A 57 -24.84 -15.91 -1.66
N GLN A 58 -25.66 -16.97 -1.72
CA GLN A 58 -25.25 -18.36 -1.49
C GLN A 58 -24.12 -18.85 -2.41
N ASP A 59 -23.92 -18.21 -3.57
CA ASP A 59 -22.87 -18.52 -4.52
C ASP A 59 -22.03 -17.29 -4.87
N ALA A 60 -21.14 -16.91 -3.96
CA ALA A 60 -20.17 -15.82 -4.12
C ALA A 60 -19.14 -16.04 -5.27
N ARG A 61 -19.23 -17.16 -6.02
CA ARG A 61 -18.27 -17.49 -7.10
C ARG A 61 -18.65 -16.95 -8.48
N GLU A 62 -19.92 -16.67 -8.76
CA GLU A 62 -20.36 -16.25 -10.10
C GLU A 62 -20.45 -14.71 -10.26
N LEU A 63 -20.57 -13.93 -9.19
CA LEU A 63 -20.75 -12.47 -9.29
C LEU A 63 -19.43 -11.65 -9.34
N TYR A 64 -18.32 -12.16 -8.81
CA TYR A 64 -17.11 -11.36 -8.55
C TYR A 64 -15.94 -11.60 -9.52
N GLN A 65 -16.25 -11.89 -10.79
CA GLN A 65 -15.21 -11.97 -11.83
C GLN A 65 -14.62 -10.60 -12.21
N ASN A 66 -15.25 -9.50 -11.78
CA ASN A 66 -14.87 -8.13 -12.14
C ASN A 66 -14.72 -7.23 -10.90
N LEU A 67 -13.94 -7.66 -9.90
CA LEU A 67 -13.60 -6.78 -8.78
C LEU A 67 -12.79 -5.57 -9.32
N PRO A 68 -13.17 -4.32 -8.96
CA PRO A 68 -12.42 -3.15 -9.37
C PRO A 68 -11.00 -3.18 -8.79
N THR A 69 -10.03 -2.81 -9.61
CA THR A 69 -8.62 -2.67 -9.22
C THR A 69 -8.46 -1.58 -8.16
N LEU A 70 -7.36 -1.62 -7.39
CA LEU A 70 -7.06 -0.57 -6.41
C LEU A 70 -7.00 0.83 -7.05
N ALA A 71 -6.57 0.91 -8.32
CA ALA A 71 -6.52 2.16 -9.08
C ALA A 71 -7.93 2.69 -9.40
N GLU A 72 -8.84 1.81 -9.83
CA GLU A 72 -10.23 2.20 -10.11
C GLU A 72 -10.97 2.61 -8.83
N ILE A 73 -10.72 1.91 -7.72
CA ILE A 73 -11.27 2.30 -6.42
C ILE A 73 -10.73 3.67 -6.01
N ALA A 74 -9.42 3.88 -6.13
CA ALA A 74 -8.75 5.13 -5.78
C ALA A 74 -9.29 6.32 -6.56
N GLU A 75 -9.47 6.17 -7.87
CA GLU A 75 -10.09 7.18 -8.73
C GLU A 75 -11.52 7.51 -8.28
N ARG A 76 -12.34 6.49 -8.03
CA ARG A 76 -13.76 6.66 -7.67
C ARG A 76 -13.97 7.31 -6.30
N ILE A 77 -13.10 7.04 -5.33
CA ILE A 77 -13.23 7.61 -3.97
C ILE A 77 -12.39 8.88 -3.75
N GLY A 78 -11.67 9.34 -4.78
CA GLY A 78 -10.79 10.51 -4.70
C GLY A 78 -9.65 10.34 -3.70
N ALA A 79 -8.97 9.19 -3.74
CA ALA A 79 -7.83 8.87 -2.87
C ALA A 79 -6.62 8.39 -3.69
N SER A 80 -5.44 8.27 -3.05
CA SER A 80 -4.30 7.58 -3.67
C SER A 80 -4.47 6.06 -3.55
N VAL A 81 -3.83 5.32 -4.46
CA VAL A 81 -3.78 3.84 -4.42
C VAL A 81 -3.24 3.36 -3.08
N ASP A 82 -2.19 3.99 -2.55
CA ASP A 82 -1.61 3.64 -1.25
C ASP A 82 -2.59 3.86 -0.09
N THR A 83 -3.40 4.94 -0.16
CA THR A 83 -4.44 5.21 0.84
C THR A 83 -5.50 4.12 0.80
N VAL A 84 -5.95 3.72 -0.39
CA VAL A 84 -6.91 2.62 -0.57
C VAL A 84 -6.33 1.33 -0.02
N GLU A 85 -5.09 0.99 -0.37
CA GLU A 85 -4.44 -0.24 0.10
C GLU A 85 -4.31 -0.27 1.63
N LYS A 86 -3.84 0.83 2.22
CA LYS A 86 -3.72 0.98 3.68
C LYS A 86 -5.08 0.83 4.37
N ASP A 87 -6.11 1.47 3.84
CA ASP A 87 -7.44 1.45 4.42
C ASP A 87 -8.12 0.08 4.23
N LEU A 88 -7.92 -0.61 3.10
CA LEU A 88 -8.35 -2.00 2.89
C LEU A 88 -7.71 -2.95 3.91
N ARG A 89 -6.40 -2.83 4.16
CA ARG A 89 -5.71 -3.62 5.22
C ARG A 89 -6.32 -3.34 6.59
N LYS A 90 -6.67 -2.08 6.88
CA LYS A 90 -7.31 -1.70 8.14
C LYS A 90 -8.71 -2.30 8.26
N LEU A 91 -9.55 -2.20 7.23
CA LEU A 91 -10.89 -2.78 7.21
C LEU A 91 -10.84 -4.31 7.33
N LYS A 92 -9.87 -4.97 6.70
CA LYS A 92 -9.63 -6.41 6.85
C LYS A 92 -9.29 -6.79 8.30
N THR A 93 -8.40 -6.04 8.95
CA THR A 93 -8.03 -6.27 10.36
C THR A 93 -9.21 -6.09 11.30
N LEU A 94 -10.16 -5.22 10.95
CA LEU A 94 -11.38 -4.99 11.72
C LEU A 94 -12.51 -5.98 11.37
N GLU A 95 -12.23 -6.98 10.53
CA GLU A 95 -13.21 -7.96 10.06
C GLU A 95 -14.43 -7.32 9.37
N LEU A 96 -14.26 -6.13 8.80
CA LEU A 96 -15.31 -5.39 8.09
C LEU A 96 -15.39 -5.75 6.61
N LEU A 97 -14.55 -6.67 6.14
CA LEU A 97 -14.54 -7.18 4.77
C LEU A 97 -14.92 -8.67 4.78
N PRO A 98 -15.61 -9.16 3.72
CA PRO A 98 -15.91 -10.58 3.60
C PRO A 98 -14.65 -11.45 3.70
N LYS A 99 -14.76 -12.65 4.28
CA LYS A 99 -13.61 -13.57 4.44
C LYS A 99 -12.96 -13.97 3.12
N TRP A 100 -13.76 -14.02 2.06
CA TRP A 100 -13.32 -14.33 0.69
C TRP A 100 -12.73 -13.11 -0.04
N PHE A 101 -12.88 -11.89 0.51
CA PHE A 101 -12.37 -10.69 -0.11
C PHE A 101 -10.83 -10.68 -0.05
N ALA A 102 -10.24 -10.91 -1.22
CA ALA A 102 -8.82 -10.76 -1.45
C ALA A 102 -8.62 -9.57 -2.38
N PHE A 103 -7.90 -8.56 -1.90
CA PHE A 103 -7.28 -7.58 -2.77
C PHE A 103 -5.83 -8.04 -2.97
N SER A 104 -5.36 -8.01 -4.21
CA SER A 104 -3.92 -8.04 -4.48
C SER A 104 -3.34 -6.84 -3.75
N SER A 105 -2.56 -7.08 -2.69
CA SER A 105 -1.55 -6.12 -2.24
C SER A 105 -0.82 -5.66 -3.49
N SER A 106 -0.64 -4.35 -3.66
CA SER A 106 -0.37 -3.73 -4.94
C SER A 106 0.54 -4.56 -5.85
N LYS A 107 0.29 -4.55 -7.16
CA LYS A 107 1.15 -5.16 -8.18
C LYS A 107 2.66 -4.98 -7.89
N TYR A 108 3.03 -3.87 -7.25
CA TYR A 108 4.36 -3.56 -6.77
C TYR A 108 4.90 -4.50 -5.69
N ALA A 109 4.12 -4.87 -4.66
CA ALA A 109 4.55 -5.84 -3.63
C ALA A 109 4.78 -7.24 -4.23
N ASP A 110 3.92 -7.67 -5.16
CA ASP A 110 4.12 -8.93 -5.90
C ASP A 110 5.34 -8.84 -6.83
N THR A 111 5.59 -7.67 -7.42
CA THR A 111 6.76 -7.42 -8.27
C THR A 111 8.05 -7.44 -7.45
N GLU A 112 8.11 -6.72 -6.33
CA GLU A 112 9.24 -6.69 -5.40
C GLU A 112 9.62 -8.11 -4.96
N ARG A 113 8.63 -8.92 -4.58
CA ARG A 113 8.85 -10.34 -4.23
C ARG A 113 9.43 -11.15 -5.40
N ARG A 114 8.87 -11.02 -6.61
CA ARG A 114 9.37 -11.74 -7.79
C ARG A 114 10.80 -11.35 -8.15
N ILE A 115 11.11 -10.07 -8.05
CA ILE A 115 12.45 -9.53 -8.30
C ILE A 115 13.42 -10.06 -7.26
N ARG A 116 13.03 -10.06 -5.98
CA ARG A 116 13.83 -10.63 -4.89
C ARG A 116 14.13 -12.11 -5.09
N GLU A 117 13.12 -12.92 -5.42
CA GLU A 117 13.29 -14.34 -5.70
C GLU A 117 14.23 -14.55 -6.90
N ARG A 118 14.08 -13.74 -7.96
CA ARG A 118 14.97 -13.78 -9.13
C ARG A 118 16.42 -13.42 -8.77
N LEU A 119 16.63 -12.30 -8.07
CA LEU A 119 17.96 -11.85 -7.65
C LEU A 119 18.61 -12.84 -6.67
N GLN A 120 17.84 -13.46 -5.78
CA GLN A 120 18.34 -14.52 -4.91
C GLN A 120 18.81 -15.73 -5.73
N ALA A 121 18.05 -16.15 -6.74
CA ALA A 121 18.45 -17.25 -7.61
C ALA A 121 19.74 -16.90 -8.42
N GLU A 122 19.90 -15.64 -8.82
CA GLU A 122 21.06 -15.17 -9.59
C GLU A 122 22.32 -14.96 -8.72
N LEU A 123 22.16 -14.44 -7.50
CA LEU A 123 23.27 -13.98 -6.65
C LEU A 123 23.53 -14.89 -5.46
N GLY A 124 22.64 -15.84 -5.18
CA GLY A 124 22.60 -16.60 -3.94
C GLY A 124 22.18 -15.75 -2.73
N GLY A 125 22.34 -16.32 -1.53
CA GLY A 125 22.07 -15.61 -0.28
C GLY A 125 20.71 -15.90 0.36
N GLN A 126 20.44 -15.17 1.43
CA GLN A 126 19.25 -15.31 2.28
C GLN A 126 18.29 -14.15 2.03
N VAL A 127 17.01 -14.46 1.85
CA VAL A 127 15.95 -13.46 1.72
C VAL A 127 15.32 -13.18 3.08
N GLU A 128 14.75 -11.99 3.24
CA GLU A 128 13.94 -11.63 4.40
C GLU A 128 14.65 -11.81 5.76
N VAL A 129 15.95 -11.48 5.79
CA VAL A 129 16.79 -11.65 6.99
C VAL A 129 16.38 -10.65 8.06
N VAL A 130 15.95 -11.17 9.22
CA VAL A 130 15.49 -10.37 10.35
C VAL A 130 16.69 -9.77 11.11
N THR A 131 16.61 -8.47 11.39
CA THR A 131 17.56 -7.73 12.22
C THR A 131 16.81 -7.01 13.35
N ALA A 132 17.53 -6.36 14.26
CA ALA A 132 16.91 -5.57 15.33
C ALA A 132 16.16 -4.31 14.82
N VAL A 133 16.44 -3.86 13.59
CA VAL A 133 15.90 -2.60 13.03
C VAL A 133 15.00 -2.79 11.82
N GLY A 134 14.73 -4.03 11.44
CA GLY A 134 13.92 -4.35 10.28
C GLY A 134 14.34 -5.65 9.61
N ARG A 135 13.98 -5.78 8.33
CA ARG A 135 14.19 -6.99 7.55
C ARG A 135 14.87 -6.63 6.24
N ILE A 136 16.01 -7.27 5.98
CA ILE A 136 16.77 -7.12 4.74
C ILE A 136 16.08 -7.95 3.64
N ASP A 137 15.88 -7.37 2.46
CA ASP A 137 15.26 -8.09 1.34
C ASP A 137 16.13 -9.24 0.85
N LEU A 138 17.42 -8.97 0.58
CA LEU A 138 18.39 -9.99 0.18
C LEU A 138 19.78 -9.70 0.77
N LEU A 139 20.30 -10.68 1.51
CA LEU A 139 21.65 -10.69 2.07
C LEU A 139 22.47 -11.76 1.34
N THR A 140 23.46 -11.34 0.56
CA THR A 140 24.42 -12.24 -0.10
C THR A 140 25.67 -12.42 0.76
N GLU A 141 26.64 -13.20 0.29
CA GLU A 141 27.93 -13.37 1.00
C GLU A 141 28.71 -12.06 1.16
N SER A 142 28.50 -11.08 0.28
CA SER A 142 29.30 -9.86 0.20
C SER A 142 28.49 -8.56 0.09
N GLY A 143 27.15 -8.65 0.18
CA GLY A 143 26.28 -7.52 -0.08
C GLY A 143 24.96 -7.55 0.67
N VAL A 144 24.48 -6.37 1.04
CA VAL A 144 23.11 -6.11 1.49
C VAL A 144 22.37 -5.45 0.34
N ILE A 145 21.19 -5.97 -0.01
CA ILE A 145 20.39 -5.48 -1.13
C ILE A 145 18.98 -5.17 -0.63
N GLU A 146 18.52 -3.94 -0.85
CA GLU A 146 17.12 -3.51 -0.67
C GLU A 146 16.47 -3.33 -2.05
N ILE A 147 15.26 -3.85 -2.23
CA ILE A 147 14.53 -3.87 -3.49
C ILE A 147 13.28 -3.01 -3.33
N LYS A 148 13.05 -2.05 -4.23
CA LYS A 148 11.97 -1.08 -4.05
C LYS A 148 11.49 -0.48 -5.36
N ASP A 149 10.23 -0.04 -5.42
CA ASP A 149 9.79 0.82 -6.52
C ASP A 149 10.63 2.10 -6.57
N ILE A 150 10.93 2.58 -7.78
CA ILE A 150 11.73 3.78 -8.01
C ILE A 150 11.16 5.01 -7.29
N SER A 151 9.85 5.07 -7.04
CA SER A 151 9.21 6.18 -6.33
C SER A 151 9.59 6.23 -4.84
N ASP A 152 9.99 5.09 -4.27
CA ASP A 152 10.31 4.91 -2.86
C ASP A 152 11.82 4.80 -2.59
N TRP A 153 12.65 5.23 -3.53
CA TRP A 153 14.12 5.12 -3.44
C TRP A 153 14.72 5.72 -2.16
N LYS A 154 14.10 6.76 -1.59
CA LYS A 154 14.54 7.37 -0.31
C LYS A 154 14.29 6.46 0.89
N GLU A 155 13.18 5.72 0.89
CA GLU A 155 12.90 4.71 1.91
C GLU A 155 13.96 3.60 1.83
N ALA A 156 14.26 3.14 0.60
CA ALA A 156 15.28 2.12 0.38
C ALA A 156 16.66 2.57 0.86
N LEU A 157 17.03 3.85 0.63
CA LEU A 157 18.27 4.42 1.15
C LEU A 157 18.30 4.48 2.68
N GLY A 158 17.20 4.88 3.33
CA GLY A 158 17.14 4.90 4.79
C GLY A 158 17.34 3.49 5.38
N LYS A 159 16.71 2.49 4.79
CA LYS A 159 16.82 1.09 5.22
C LYS A 159 18.20 0.50 4.99
N ILE A 160 18.77 0.66 3.79
CA ILE A 160 20.08 0.08 3.48
C ILE A 160 21.16 0.62 4.42
N LEU A 161 21.08 1.90 4.80
CA LEU A 161 21.99 2.49 5.79
C LEU A 161 21.79 1.89 7.17
N ALA A 162 20.54 1.71 7.62
CA ALA A 162 20.24 1.08 8.91
C ALA A 162 20.73 -0.38 8.97
N TYR A 163 20.52 -1.15 7.91
CA TYR A 163 20.93 -2.55 7.84
C TYR A 163 22.45 -2.71 7.72
N SER A 164 23.12 -1.83 6.99
CA SER A 164 24.58 -1.90 6.79
C SER A 164 25.38 -1.81 8.10
N ALA A 165 24.81 -1.25 9.18
CA ALA A 165 25.44 -1.24 10.49
C ALA A 165 25.68 -2.65 11.08
N PHE A 166 24.87 -3.64 10.69
CA PHE A 166 25.02 -5.05 11.11
C PHE A 166 25.99 -5.82 10.21
N PHE A 167 26.31 -5.29 9.03
CA PHE A 167 27.14 -5.91 8.00
C PHE A 167 28.12 -4.87 7.41
N PRO A 168 29.05 -4.33 8.21
CA PRO A 168 29.87 -3.17 7.83
C PRO A 168 30.79 -3.43 6.62
N GLU A 169 31.22 -4.68 6.45
CA GLU A 169 32.10 -5.09 5.33
C GLU A 169 31.31 -5.41 4.05
N HIS A 170 29.98 -5.42 4.10
CA HIS A 170 29.16 -5.74 2.93
C HIS A 170 28.95 -4.51 2.05
N SER A 171 28.99 -4.73 0.75
CA SER A 171 28.57 -3.73 -0.23
C SER A 171 27.09 -3.39 -0.05
N LYS A 172 26.73 -2.13 -0.28
CA LYS A 172 25.35 -1.65 -0.15
C LYS A 172 24.77 -1.47 -1.54
N ARG A 173 23.61 -2.07 -1.80
CA ARG A 173 22.92 -1.93 -3.08
C ARG A 173 21.45 -1.65 -2.87
N ILE A 174 20.91 -0.75 -3.69
CA ILE A 174 19.48 -0.62 -3.90
C ILE A 174 19.16 -1.10 -5.32
N HIS A 175 18.19 -1.99 -5.43
CA HIS A 175 17.63 -2.42 -6.70
C HIS A 175 16.26 -1.78 -6.90
N LEU A 176 16.21 -0.74 -7.73
CA LEU A 176 14.98 -0.03 -8.06
C LEU A 176 14.24 -0.72 -9.20
N PHE A 177 12.92 -0.68 -9.17
CA PHE A 177 12.09 -1.15 -10.28
C PHE A 177 10.92 -0.21 -10.55
N GLY A 178 10.30 -0.33 -11.73
CA GLY A 178 9.09 0.43 -12.07
C GLY A 178 9.10 0.95 -13.50
N ARG A 179 8.29 1.96 -13.79
CA ARG A 179 8.35 2.66 -15.09
C ARG A 179 9.62 3.49 -15.15
N THR A 180 10.27 3.49 -16.31
CA THR A 180 11.49 4.26 -16.52
C THR A 180 11.24 5.76 -16.31
N ASP A 181 11.95 6.33 -15.35
CA ASP A 181 11.99 7.76 -15.04
C ASP A 181 13.47 8.15 -14.89
N LEU A 182 14.10 8.54 -16.00
CA LEU A 182 15.54 8.78 -16.06
C LEU A 182 16.00 9.90 -15.13
N ALA A 183 15.18 10.94 -14.95
CA ALA A 183 15.50 12.05 -14.07
C ALA A 183 15.51 11.59 -12.60
N LYS A 184 14.50 10.81 -12.20
CA LYS A 184 14.44 10.23 -10.85
C LYS A 184 15.56 9.21 -10.62
N LEU A 185 15.85 8.36 -11.59
CA LEU A 185 16.95 7.40 -11.49
C LEU A 185 18.30 8.11 -11.36
N ALA A 186 18.56 9.14 -12.16
CA ALA A 186 19.79 9.93 -12.05
C ALA A 186 19.93 10.61 -10.68
N LEU A 187 18.84 11.21 -10.17
CA LEU A 187 18.82 11.82 -8.84
C LEU A 187 19.07 10.78 -7.73
N ALA A 188 18.41 9.63 -7.80
CA ALA A 188 18.57 8.54 -6.85
C ALA A 188 20.01 8.01 -6.85
N SER A 189 20.58 7.75 -8.04
CA SER A 189 21.96 7.29 -8.19
C SER A 189 22.96 8.29 -7.62
N ALA A 190 22.88 9.57 -8.00
CA ALA A 190 23.79 10.60 -7.50
C ALA A 190 23.70 10.75 -5.97
N THR A 191 22.48 10.69 -5.41
CA THR A 191 22.30 10.79 -3.97
C THR A 191 22.84 9.57 -3.23
N CYS A 192 22.62 8.36 -3.76
CA CYS A 192 23.05 7.11 -3.13
C CYS A 192 24.57 6.92 -3.18
N GLU A 193 25.22 7.44 -4.23
CA GLU A 193 26.68 7.40 -4.40
C GLU A 193 27.41 8.10 -3.23
N GLU A 194 26.89 9.23 -2.75
CA GLU A 194 27.41 9.94 -1.56
C GLU A 194 27.48 9.06 -0.29
N PHE A 195 26.70 7.98 -0.24
CA PHE A 195 26.66 7.02 0.87
C PHE A 195 27.34 5.68 0.56
N ASN A 196 28.06 5.59 -0.57
CA ASN A 196 28.63 4.36 -1.11
C ASN A 196 27.57 3.26 -1.32
N VAL A 197 26.39 3.66 -1.84
CA VAL A 197 25.30 2.76 -2.17
C VAL A 197 25.17 2.66 -3.69
N VAL A 198 25.32 1.45 -4.22
CA VAL A 198 25.16 1.18 -5.66
C VAL A 198 23.67 1.13 -6.01
N VAL A 199 23.25 1.88 -7.02
CA VAL A 199 21.89 1.82 -7.56
C VAL A 199 21.88 1.01 -8.84
N THR A 200 20.94 0.07 -8.92
CA THR A 200 20.63 -0.68 -10.14
C THR A 200 19.13 -0.56 -10.43
N PHE A 201 18.73 -0.67 -11.70
CA PHE A 201 17.34 -0.47 -12.09
C PHE A 201 16.87 -1.53 -13.10
N GLU A 202 15.61 -1.96 -12.97
CA GLU A 202 14.92 -2.69 -14.02
C GLU A 202 13.54 -2.12 -14.34
N GLU A 203 13.22 -2.04 -15.63
CA GLU A 203 11.91 -1.55 -16.10
C GLU A 203 10.87 -2.66 -15.96
N VAL A 204 9.75 -2.35 -15.30
CA VAL A 204 8.60 -3.26 -15.16
C VAL A 204 7.39 -2.67 -15.88
N LYS A 205 6.90 -3.39 -16.90
CA LYS A 205 5.74 -2.97 -17.68
C LYS A 205 4.43 -3.18 -16.91
N PRO A 206 3.45 -2.26 -17.05
CA PRO A 206 2.10 -2.41 -16.49
C PRO A 206 1.40 -3.68 -17.00
#